data_AF-A0A377TMM8-F1
#
_entry.id   AF-A0A377TMM8-F1
#
_cell.length_a   1.000
_cell.length_b   1.000
_cell.length_c   1.000
_cell.angle_alpha   90.00
_cell.angle_beta   90.00
_cell.angle_gamma   90.00
#
_symmetry.space_group_name_H-M   'P 1'
#
loop_
_entity.id
_entity.type
_entity.pdbx_description
1 polymer ?
#
loop_
_entity_poly.entity_id
_entity_poly.type
_entity_poly.pdbx_seq_one_letter_code
_entity_poly.pdbx_strand_id
1 'polypeptide(L)' 'MVRPIVEYIASRTEEHASVGVVDEDELVYIARSRHTPFKLNVGAAWGRVPIFCTAGGRLWLASLRKQSVRPSCSA' A
#
# COMPACT_ATOMS: atom_id res chain seq x y z
N MET A 1 -6.87 10.41 10.69
CA MET A 1 -6.73 9.72 11.99
C MET A 1 -6.00 8.37 11.94
N VAL A 2 -5.43 7.94 10.80
CA VAL A 2 -4.86 6.57 10.66
C VAL A 2 -3.45 6.37 11.23
N ARG A 3 -2.71 7.47 11.44
CA ARG A 3 -1.28 7.41 11.80
C ARG A 3 -0.96 6.67 13.11
N PRO A 4 -1.70 6.84 14.22
CA PRO A 4 -1.41 6.11 15.46
C PRO A 4 -1.52 4.59 15.31
N ILE A 5 -2.44 4.11 14.47
CA ILE A 5 -2.64 2.68 14.20
C ILE A 5 -1.43 2.12 13.42
N VAL A 6 -0.98 2.86 12.41
CA VAL A 6 0.19 2.46 11.59
C VAL A 6 1.47 2.42 12.44
N GLU A 7 1.66 3.40 13.32
CA GLU A 7 2.79 3.43 14.25
C GLU A 7 2.72 2.29 15.27
N TYR A 8 1.52 1.98 15.80
CA TYR A 8 1.31 0.84 16.69
C TYR A 8 1.65 -0.49 16.02
N ILE A 9 1.13 -0.75 14.81
CA ILE A 9 1.41 -1.99 14.08
C ILE A 9 2.91 -2.13 13.83
N ALA A 10 3.56 -1.08 13.32
CA ALA A 10 4.99 -1.09 13.07
C ALA A 10 5.81 -1.36 14.34
N SER A 11 5.39 -0.82 15.50
CA SER A 11 6.07 -1.07 16.77
C SER A 11 5.91 -2.52 17.27
N ARG A 12 4.79 -3.17 16.93
CA ARG A 12 4.49 -4.54 17.35
C ARG A 12 5.10 -5.60 16.45
N THR A 13 5.24 -5.30 15.16
CA THR A 13 5.79 -6.21 14.17
C THR A 13 7.27 -5.95 13.88
N GLU A 14 7.81 -4.82 14.34
CA GLU A 14 9.14 -4.33 14.00
C GLU A 14 9.36 -4.13 12.48
N GLU A 15 8.27 -3.96 11.74
CA GLU A 15 8.23 -3.91 10.28
C GLU A 15 7.65 -2.59 9.75
N HIS A 16 7.91 -2.28 8.48
CA HIS A 16 7.28 -1.15 7.81
C HIS A 16 5.78 -1.38 7.60
N ALA A 17 4.98 -0.48 8.18
CA ALA A 17 3.54 -0.44 7.99
C ALA A 17 3.15 0.79 7.18
N SER A 18 2.19 0.63 6.28
CA SER A 18 1.67 1.71 5.45
C SER A 18 0.18 1.53 5.20
N VAL A 19 -0.48 2.64 4.90
CA VAL A 19 -1.88 2.67 4.46
C VAL A 19 -1.94 3.45 3.17
N GLY A 20 -2.64 2.88 2.20
CA GLY A 20 -2.90 3.51 0.92
C GLY A 20 -4.36 3.48 0.54
N VAL A 21 -4.68 4.31 -0.45
CA VAL A 21 -5.97 4.36 -1.14
C VAL A 21 -5.74 4.01 -2.60
N VAL A 22 -6.77 3.51 -3.27
CA VAL A 22 -6.69 3.23 -4.69
C VAL A 22 -7.23 4.42 -5.47
N ASP A 23 -6.45 4.84 -6.46
CA ASP A 23 -6.80 5.86 -7.43
C ASP A 23 -6.58 5.26 -8.82
N GLU A 24 -7.68 4.99 -9.51
CA GLU A 24 -7.70 4.22 -10.77
C GLU A 24 -6.96 2.87 -10.67
N ASP A 25 -5.80 2.74 -11.32
CA ASP A 25 -4.96 1.54 -11.35
C ASP A 25 -3.72 1.67 -10.44
N GLU A 26 -3.67 2.68 -9.57
CA GLU A 26 -2.55 2.95 -8.67
C GLU A 26 -2.94 2.88 -7.20
N LEU A 27 -2.07 2.27 -6.39
CA LEU A 27 -2.11 2.36 -4.94
C LEU A 27 -1.31 3.59 -4.49
N VAL A 28 -1.98 4.51 -3.81
CA VAL A 28 -1.43 5.77 -3.30
C VAL A 28 -1.23 5.69 -1.79
N TYR A 29 0.01 5.74 -1.30
CA TYR A 29 0.30 5.70 0.14
C TYR A 29 0.02 7.04 0.83
N ILE A 30 -0.97 7.04 1.73
CA ILE A 30 -1.38 8.22 2.50
C ILE A 30 -0.80 8.27 3.92
N ALA A 31 -0.30 7.14 4.42
CA ALA A 31 0.41 7.07 5.71
C ALA A 31 1.46 5.97 5.71
N ARG A 32 2.58 6.20 6.39
CA ARG A 32 3.68 5.24 6.59
C ARG A 32 4.23 5.36 8.00
N SER A 33 4.71 4.26 8.57
CA SER A 33 5.45 4.27 9.82
C SER A 33 6.76 5.05 9.65
N ARG A 34 7.11 5.84 10.67
CA ARG A 34 8.33 6.67 10.67
C ARG A 34 9.54 5.98 11.28
N HIS A 35 9.29 5.04 12.18
CA HIS A 35 10.32 4.35 12.94
C HIS A 35 10.15 2.85 12.74
N THR A 36 11.15 2.26 12.09
CA THR A 36 11.33 0.82 11.94
C THR A 36 12.82 0.54 12.03
N PRO A 37 13.22 -0.62 12.59
CA PRO A 37 14.62 -1.00 12.68
C PRO A 37 15.26 -1.20 11.30
N PHE A 38 14.48 -1.66 10.31
CA PHE A 38 14.92 -1.75 8.91
C PHE A 38 14.21 -0.69 8.07
N LYS A 39 14.98 0.14 7.35
CA LYS A 39 14.43 1.13 6.42
C LYS A 39 14.27 0.54 5.02
N LEU A 40 13.05 0.28 4.61
CA LEU A 40 12.72 0.03 3.22
C LEU A 40 12.79 1.37 2.48
N ASN A 41 13.88 1.61 1.76
CA ASN A 41 14.06 2.79 0.91
C ASN A 41 13.20 2.66 -0.36
N VAL A 42 11.88 2.72 -0.19
CA VAL A 42 10.97 3.02 -1.29
C VAL A 42 11.12 4.52 -1.54
N GLY A 43 11.91 4.86 -2.57
CA GLY A 43 12.28 6.25 -2.87
C GLY A 43 11.08 7.20 -2.89
N ALA A 44 11.32 8.47 -2.54
CA ALA A 44 10.29 9.51 -2.40
C ALA A 44 9.42 9.72 -3.67
N ALA A 45 9.83 9.19 -4.82
CA ALA A 45 9.10 9.21 -6.09
C ALA A 45 7.96 8.18 -6.20
N TRP A 46 7.82 7.23 -5.26
CA TRP A 46 6.86 6.12 -5.33
C TRP A 46 5.75 6.22 -4.29
N GLY A 47 5.18 7.42 -4.12
CA GLY A 47 3.92 7.58 -3.38
C GLY A 47 2.74 6.86 -4.05
N ARG A 48 2.90 6.54 -5.35
CA ARG A 48 1.96 5.83 -6.21
C ARG A 48 2.68 4.65 -6.84
N VAL A 49 2.03 3.50 -6.88
CA VAL A 49 2.54 2.28 -7.51
C VAL A 49 1.39 1.54 -8.18
N PRO A 50 1.61 0.84 -9.31
CA PRO A 50 0.54 0.06 -9.92
C PRO A 50 -0.05 -0.94 -8.92
N ILE A 51 -1.38 -0.99 -8.85
CA ILE A 51 -2.11 -1.73 -7.81
C ILE A 51 -1.78 -3.24 -7.85
N PHE A 52 -1.54 -3.79 -9.04
CA PHE A 52 -1.20 -5.21 -9.22
C PHE A 52 0.17 -5.59 -8.65
N CYS A 53 1.11 -4.63 -8.54
CA CYS A 53 2.47 -4.86 -8.05
C CYS A 53 2.54 -5.08 -6.53
N THR A 54 1.51 -4.69 -5.77
CA THR A 54 1.56 -4.73 -4.29
C THR A 54 0.61 -5.78 -3.70
N ALA A 55 0.97 -6.32 -2.54
CA ALA A 55 0.08 -7.23 -1.81
C ALA A 55 -1.24 -6.54 -1.41
N GLY A 56 -1.17 -5.29 -0.94
CA GLY A 56 -2.36 -4.50 -0.58
C GLY A 56 -3.26 -4.21 -1.79
N GLY A 57 -2.67 -3.92 -2.95
CA GLY A 57 -3.44 -3.71 -4.17
C GLY A 57 -4.08 -4.99 -4.73
N ARG A 58 -3.39 -6.14 -4.64
CA ARG A 58 -4.01 -7.44 -4.95
C ARG A 58 -5.18 -7.76 -4.02
N LEU A 59 -5.08 -7.43 -2.74
CA LEU A 59 -6.18 -7.58 -1.79
C LEU A 59 -7.38 -6.68 -2.14
N TRP A 60 -7.10 -5.44 -2.55
CA TRP A 60 -8.14 -4.53 -3.02
C TRP A 60 -8.85 -5.05 -4.27
N LEU A 61 -8.09 -5.49 -5.29
CA LEU A 61 -8.65 -6.08 -6.51
C LEU A 61 -9.51 -7.31 -6.19
N ALA A 62 -9.14 -8.11 -5.19
CA ALA A 62 -9.93 -9.25 -4.74
C ALA A 62 -11.26 -8.85 -4.06
N SER A 63 -11.35 -7.64 -3.52
CA SER A 63 -12.59 -7.10 -2.92
C SER A 63 -13.58 -6.56 -3.96
N LEU A 64 -13.11 -6.29 -5.20
CA LEU A 64 -13.95 -5.79 -6.28
C LEU A 64 -14.78 -6.93 -6.90
N ARG A 65 -15.98 -6.60 -7.41
CA ARG A 65 -16.79 -7.56 -8.19
C ARG A 65 -16.08 -7.85 -9.51
N LYS A 66 -16.24 -9.07 -10.06
CA LYS A 66 -15.56 -9.48 -11.31
C LYS A 66 -15.75 -8.51 -12.49
N GLN A 67 -16.87 -7.80 -12.57
CA GLN A 67 -17.15 -6.81 -13.62
C GLN A 67 -16.38 -5.48 -13.46
N SER A 68 -15.92 -5.16 -12.25
CA SER A 68 -15.17 -3.92 -11.96
C SER A 68 -13.66 -4.09 -12.06
N VAL A 69 -13.16 -5.32 -12.23
CA VAL A 69 -11.73 -5.58 -12.40
C VAL A 69 -11.37 -5.34 -13.87
N ARG A 70 -10.62 -4.27 -14.13
CA ARG A 70 -10.04 -4.02 -15.46
C ARG A 70 -8.82 -4.94 -15.66
N PRO A 71 -8.54 -5.39 -16.89
CA PRO A 71 -7.28 -6.07 -17.19
C PRO A 71 -6.13 -5.08 -16.96
N SER A 72 -5.46 -5.21 -15.82
CA SER A 72 -4.40 -4.28 -15.37
C SER A 72 -2.98 -4.78 -15.72
N CYS A 73 -2.88 -5.91 -16.47
CA CYS A 73 -1.61 -6.54 -16.83
C CYS A 73 -1.38 -6.45 -18.35
N SER A 74 -0.74 -5.37 -18.79
CA SER A 74 0.00 -5.33 -20.05
C SER A 74 1.48 -5.36 -19.68
N ALA A 75 2.08 -6.56 -19.75
CA ALA A 75 3.53 -6.73 -19.63
C ALA A 75 4.23 -6.32 -20.93
#